data_AF-A0A561DYI5-F1
#
_entry.id   AF-A0A561DYI5-F1
#
_cell.length_a   1.000
_cell.length_b   1.000
_cell.length_c   1.000
_cell.angle_alpha   90.00
_cell.angle_beta   90.00
_cell.angle_gamma   90.00
#
_symmetry.space_group_name_H-M   'P 1'
#
loop_
_entity.id
_entity.type
_entity.pdbx_description
1 polymer ?
#
loop_
_entity_poly.entity_id
_entity_poly.type
_entity_poly.pdbx_seq_one_letter_code
_entity_poly.pdbx_strand_id
1 'polypeptide(L)'
;MIYINNLVKFPFLIRKHASINIPFFPHTMKNDEVKKMGLLNSFNQWKEARYQNHVSTMKEQGKCPDCEGRGYTVYPYNEFAYFNSFECPGCQGSGHYADWEEMR
;
A
#
# COMPACT_ATOMS: atom_id res chain seq x y z
N MET A 1 43.69 6.57 1.44
CA MET A 1 42.85 5.35 1.45
C MET A 1 41.64 5.61 2.33
N ILE A 2 40.44 5.59 1.76
CA ILE A 2 39.22 4.90 2.22
C ILE A 2 38.30 4.87 0.99
N TYR A 3 38.01 3.66 0.52
CA TYR A 3 37.02 3.34 -0.51
C TYR A 3 35.65 3.26 0.15
N ILE A 4 34.63 3.92 -0.42
CA ILE A 4 33.23 3.54 -0.17
C ILE A 4 32.51 3.43 -1.53
N ASN A 5 32.57 2.22 -2.09
CA ASN A 5 31.58 1.74 -3.05
C ASN A 5 30.35 1.33 -2.26
N ASN A 6 29.20 1.97 -2.50
CA ASN A 6 27.88 1.32 -2.47
C ASN A 6 26.84 2.28 -3.07
N LEU A 7 26.62 2.10 -4.37
CA LEU A 7 25.51 2.66 -5.12
C LEU A 7 24.21 2.03 -4.62
N VAL A 8 23.53 2.69 -3.68
CA VAL A 8 22.10 2.41 -3.44
C VAL A 8 21.33 3.00 -4.62
N LYS A 9 21.17 2.16 -5.64
CA LYS A 9 20.40 2.47 -6.85
C LYS A 9 18.92 2.42 -6.49
N PHE A 10 18.41 3.49 -5.89
CA PHE A 10 16.98 3.73 -5.83
C PHE A 10 16.45 3.86 -7.26
N PRO A 11 15.54 3.00 -7.74
CA PRO A 11 14.81 3.29 -8.97
C PRO A 11 13.70 4.31 -8.63
N PHE A 12 14.08 5.47 -8.10
CA PHE A 12 13.20 6.62 -8.09
C PHE A 12 13.21 7.15 -9.51
N LEU A 13 12.25 6.67 -10.30
CA LEU A 13 12.08 7.03 -11.70
C LEU A 13 12.08 8.56 -11.82
N ILE A 14 13.11 9.00 -12.53
CA ILE A 14 13.27 10.33 -13.11
C ILE A 14 11.92 10.74 -13.71
N ARG A 15 11.34 11.81 -13.15
CA ARG A 15 10.14 12.47 -13.67
C ARG A 15 10.48 13.12 -15.01
N LYS A 16 10.60 12.31 -16.07
CA LYS A 16 10.53 12.81 -17.44
C LYS A 16 9.14 13.41 -17.59
N HIS A 17 9.05 14.62 -18.14
CA HIS A 17 7.79 15.18 -18.62
C HIS A 17 7.22 14.24 -19.69
N ALA A 18 6.45 13.26 -19.25
CA ALA A 18 5.59 12.43 -20.06
C ALA A 18 4.19 12.73 -19.54
N SER A 19 3.32 13.19 -20.43
CA SER A 19 1.90 13.36 -20.20
C SER A 19 1.40 12.23 -19.32
N ILE A 20 0.86 12.56 -18.14
CA ILE A 20 0.24 11.58 -17.26
C ILE A 20 -0.98 11.07 -18.03
N ASN A 21 -0.82 9.94 -18.72
CA ASN A 21 -1.94 9.12 -19.13
C ASN A 21 -2.47 8.47 -17.86
N ILE A 22 -3.29 9.21 -17.11
CA ILE A 22 -4.29 8.60 -16.26
C ILE A 22 -5.10 7.73 -17.22
N PRO A 23 -5.19 6.40 -17.03
CA PRO A 23 -6.04 5.59 -17.89
C PRO A 23 -7.45 6.16 -17.77
N PHE A 24 -7.88 6.85 -18.82
CA PHE A 24 -9.24 7.31 -19.00
C PHE A 24 -10.09 6.05 -19.03
N PHE A 25 -10.79 5.75 -17.93
CA PHE A 25 -11.74 4.65 -17.89
C PHE A 25 -12.81 4.94 -18.96
N PRO A 26 -12.83 4.20 -20.08
CA PRO A 26 -13.84 4.43 -21.09
C PRO A 26 -15.15 3.93 -20.49
N HIS A 27 -16.08 4.85 -20.24
CA HIS A 27 -17.48 4.46 -20.10
C HIS A 27 -17.89 3.86 -21.45
N THR A 28 -18.08 2.54 -21.46
CA THR A 28 -19.17 1.76 -22.09
C THR A 28 -18.69 0.39 -22.56
N MET A 29 -19.51 -0.64 -22.33
CA MET A 29 -20.21 -1.40 -23.38
C MET A 29 -20.71 -2.75 -22.81
N LYS A 30 -22.00 -3.01 -23.03
CA LYS A 30 -22.72 -4.26 -22.77
C LYS A 30 -21.98 -5.48 -23.37
N ASN A 31 -21.91 -6.55 -22.58
CA ASN A 31 -21.65 -7.95 -22.94
C ASN A 31 -21.47 -8.73 -21.62
N ASP A 32 -22.58 -9.29 -21.13
CA ASP A 32 -22.87 -9.20 -19.71
C ASP A 32 -22.38 -10.38 -18.86
N GLU A 33 -21.65 -11.37 -19.39
CA GLU A 33 -21.17 -12.51 -18.58
C GLU A 33 -19.70 -12.92 -18.82
N VAL A 34 -19.21 -12.99 -20.07
CA VAL A 34 -17.81 -13.41 -20.35
C VAL A 34 -16.78 -12.33 -19.96
N LYS A 35 -17.13 -11.04 -20.06
CA LYS A 35 -16.25 -9.91 -19.73
C LYS A 35 -16.04 -9.75 -18.21
N LYS A 36 -16.95 -10.28 -17.39
CA LYS A 36 -16.89 -10.20 -15.93
C LYS A 36 -15.76 -11.06 -15.36
N MET A 37 -15.64 -12.33 -15.77
CA MET A 37 -14.61 -13.22 -15.18
C MET A 37 -13.18 -12.78 -15.49
N GLY A 38 -12.88 -12.28 -16.71
CA GLY A 38 -11.55 -11.79 -17.07
C GLY A 38 -11.17 -10.44 -16.43
N LEU A 39 -12.14 -9.52 -16.32
CA LEU A 39 -11.91 -8.20 -15.72
C LEU A 39 -11.80 -8.28 -14.19
N LEU A 40 -12.64 -9.08 -13.55
CA LEU A 40 -12.57 -9.32 -12.10
C LEU A 40 -11.27 -10.03 -11.72
N ASN A 41 -10.81 -10.99 -12.53
CA ASN A 41 -9.53 -11.65 -12.31
C ASN A 41 -8.36 -10.66 -12.42
N SER A 42 -8.36 -9.80 -13.44
CA SER A 42 -7.31 -8.79 -13.61
C SER A 42 -7.31 -7.76 -12.46
N PHE A 43 -8.49 -7.36 -11.99
CA PHE A 43 -8.63 -6.47 -10.84
C PHE A 43 -8.12 -7.11 -9.54
N ASN A 44 -8.45 -8.37 -9.29
CA ASN A 44 -7.97 -9.11 -8.13
C ASN A 44 -6.44 -9.27 -8.16
N GLN A 45 -5.86 -9.59 -9.33
CA GLN A 45 -4.41 -9.67 -9.50
C GLN A 45 -3.73 -8.34 -9.21
N TRP A 46 -4.28 -7.22 -9.71
CA TRP A 46 -3.75 -5.89 -9.42
C TRP A 46 -3.84 -5.54 -7.93
N LYS A 47 -4.99 -5.82 -7.29
CA LYS A 47 -5.20 -5.58 -5.86
C LYS A 47 -4.19 -6.36 -5.02
N GLU A 48 -3.99 -7.63 -5.35
CA GLU A 48 -3.04 -8.51 -4.66
C GLU A 48 -1.60 -8.03 -4.85
N ALA A 49 -1.19 -7.77 -6.09
CA ALA A 49 0.15 -7.27 -6.38
C ALA A 49 0.45 -5.95 -5.65
N ARG A 50 -0.53 -5.04 -5.60
CA ARG A 50 -0.42 -3.78 -4.84
C ARG A 50 -0.25 -4.05 -3.34
N TYR A 51 -1.07 -4.94 -2.78
CA TYR A 51 -0.99 -5.29 -1.35
C TYR A 51 0.37 -5.90 -1.00
N GLN A 52 0.84 -6.88 -1.79
CA GLN A 52 2.13 -7.52 -1.58
C GLN A 52 3.30 -6.54 -1.67
N ASN A 53 3.26 -5.62 -2.64
CA ASN A 53 4.26 -4.56 -2.75
C ASN A 53 4.25 -3.59 -1.55
N HIS A 54 3.08 -3.29 -1.00
CA HIS A 54 2.97 -2.46 0.21
C HIS A 54 3.56 -3.18 1.42
N VAL A 55 3.20 -4.45 1.62
CA VAL A 55 3.71 -5.27 2.71
C VAL A 55 5.23 -5.44 2.60
N SER A 56 5.78 -5.70 1.42
CA SER A 56 7.24 -5.82 1.23
C SER A 56 7.96 -4.50 1.53
N THR A 57 7.42 -3.37 1.07
CA THR A 57 7.98 -2.04 1.35
C THR A 57 7.97 -1.73 2.85
N MET A 58 6.89 -2.09 3.55
CA MET A 58 6.77 -1.89 4.99
C MET A 58 7.68 -2.84 5.78
N LYS A 59 7.87 -4.07 5.30
CA LYS A 59 8.84 -5.02 5.83
C LYS A 59 10.27 -4.48 5.74
N GLU A 60 10.66 -3.93 4.59
CA GLU A 60 11.98 -3.29 4.41
C GLU A 60 12.19 -2.10 5.35
N GLN A 61 11.11 -1.38 5.68
CA GLN A 61 11.14 -0.28 6.65
C GLN A 61 11.01 -0.73 8.11
N GLY A 62 10.73 -2.01 8.37
CA GLY A 62 10.49 -2.55 9.72
C GLY A 62 9.20 -2.05 10.36
N LYS A 63 8.22 -1.60 9.57
CA LYS A 63 6.98 -0.97 10.05
C LYS A 63 5.77 -1.89 9.84
N CYS A 64 4.79 -1.77 10.74
CA CYS A 64 3.49 -2.40 10.57
C CYS A 64 2.79 -1.82 9.33
N PRO A 65 2.36 -2.65 8.36
CA PRO A 65 1.71 -2.19 7.13
C PRO A 65 0.29 -1.65 7.35
N ASP A 66 -0.37 -1.99 8.46
CA ASP A 66 -1.75 -1.58 8.74
C ASP A 66 -1.83 -0.16 9.32
N CYS A 67 -0.88 0.22 10.18
CA CYS A 67 -0.77 1.57 10.73
C CYS A 67 0.40 2.38 10.15
N GLU A 68 1.14 1.82 9.19
CA GLU A 68 2.34 2.42 8.58
C GLU A 68 3.41 2.83 9.61
N GLY A 69 3.47 2.10 10.73
CA GLY A 69 4.38 2.36 11.84
C GLY A 69 3.89 3.38 12.87
N ARG A 70 2.63 3.81 12.81
CA ARG A 70 2.07 4.74 13.82
C ARG A 70 1.74 4.08 15.16
N GLY A 71 1.46 2.78 15.17
CA GLY A 71 0.97 2.07 16.36
C GLY A 71 -0.52 2.28 16.65
N TYR A 72 -1.16 3.32 16.10
CA TYR A 72 -2.58 3.59 16.26
C TYR A 72 -3.27 3.86 14.92
N THR A 73 -4.57 3.61 14.88
CA THR A 73 -5.45 3.96 13.75
C THR A 73 -6.32 5.15 14.15
N VAL A 74 -6.25 6.22 13.36
CA VAL A 74 -7.17 7.34 13.48
C VAL A 74 -8.34 7.07 12.54
N TYR A 75 -9.52 6.81 13.11
CA TYR A 75 -10.73 6.64 12.31
C TYR A 75 -11.44 8.00 12.20
N PRO A 76 -11.47 8.63 11.02
CA PRO A 76 -12.19 9.89 10.84
C PRO A 76 -13.69 9.61 10.75
N TYR A 77 -14.36 9.43 11.91
CA TYR A 77 -15.82 9.25 11.94
C TYR A 77 -16.57 10.57 11.78
N ASN A 78 -16.07 11.64 12.41
CA ASN A 78 -16.55 13.00 12.24
C ASN A 78 -15.51 14.00 12.81
N GLU A 79 -15.58 15.25 12.35
CA GLU A 79 -14.73 16.37 12.74
C GLU A 79 -14.99 16.91 14.16
N PHE A 80 -16.07 16.45 14.81
CA PHE A 80 -16.50 16.88 16.14
C PHE A 80 -16.13 15.89 17.25
N ALA A 81 -15.73 14.67 16.89
CA ALA A 81 -15.29 13.63 17.78
C ALA A 81 -13.80 13.85 17.99
N TYR A 82 -13.47 14.28 19.22
CA TYR A 82 -12.10 14.26 19.71
C TYR A 82 -11.53 12.86 19.44
N PHE A 83 -10.58 12.76 18.51
CA PHE A 83 -10.16 11.49 17.94
C PHE A 83 -9.59 10.58 19.04
N ASN A 84 -10.37 9.58 19.45
CA ASN A 84 -9.83 8.46 20.22
C ASN A 84 -8.93 7.68 19.24
N SER A 85 -7.62 7.87 19.36
CA SER A 85 -6.65 7.06 18.63
C SER A 85 -6.73 5.65 19.20
N PHE A 86 -7.29 4.72 18.44
CA PHE A 86 -7.35 3.31 18.84
C PHE A 86 -6.02 2.65 18.50
N GLU A 87 -5.53 1.80 19.39
CA GLU A 87 -4.36 0.97 19.11
C GLU A 87 -4.59 0.16 17.83
N CYS A 88 -3.56 0.08 16.99
CA CYS A 88 -3.64 -0.67 15.75
C CYS A 88 -3.79 -2.16 16.09
N PRO A 89 -4.89 -2.82 15.67
CA PRO A 89 -5.13 -4.22 16.02
C PRO A 89 -4.10 -5.15 15.36
N GLY A 90 -3.52 -4.73 14.24
CA GLY A 90 -2.50 -5.50 13.52
C GLY A 90 -1.13 -5.49 14.20
N CYS A 91 -0.82 -4.55 15.08
CA CYS A 91 0.47 -4.53 15.81
C CYS A 91 0.34 -4.21 17.30
N GLN A 92 -0.87 -4.25 17.88
CA GLN A 92 -1.15 -4.01 19.30
C GLN A 92 -0.46 -2.75 19.84
N GLY A 93 -0.53 -1.64 19.09
CA GLY A 93 0.11 -0.41 19.54
C GLY A 93 1.60 -0.24 19.19
N SER A 94 2.32 -1.30 18.80
CA SER A 94 3.77 -1.22 18.65
C SER A 94 4.26 -0.46 17.42
N GLY A 95 3.56 -0.63 16.29
CA GLY A 95 3.95 -0.09 14.99
C GLY A 95 5.04 -0.87 14.27
N HIS A 96 5.52 -2.01 14.78
CA HIS A 96 6.58 -2.78 14.13
C HIS A 96 6.06 -3.87 13.21
N TYR A 97 6.86 -4.18 12.19
CA TYR A 97 6.55 -5.28 11.27
C TYR A 97 6.57 -6.65 11.96
N ALA A 98 7.51 -6.89 12.89
CA ALA A 98 7.65 -8.17 13.57
C ALA A 98 6.39 -8.52 14.38
N ASP A 99 5.88 -7.57 15.16
CA ASP A 99 4.67 -7.76 15.96
C ASP A 99 3.43 -7.93 15.08
N TRP A 100 3.44 -7.33 13.89
CA TRP A 100 2.41 -7.55 12.87
C TRP A 100 2.50 -8.93 12.21
N GLU A 101 3.71 -9.47 12.03
CA GLU A 101 3.94 -10.82 11.51
C GLU A 101 3.53 -11.89 12.53
N GLU A 102 3.67 -11.64 13.83
CA GLU A 102 3.25 -12.56 14.91
C GLU A 102 1.73 -12.68 15.05
N MET A 103 0.97 -11.63 14.69
CA MET A 103 -0.48 -11.61 14.84
C MET A 103 -1.27 -12.23 13.68
N ARG A 104 -0.59 -12.87 12.73
CA ARG A 104 -1.19 -13.40 11.51
C ARG A 104 -1.20 -14.92 11.45
#